data_AF-A0A931TSU8-F1
#
_entry.id   AF-A0A931TSU8-F1
#
_cell.length_a   1.000
_cell.length_b   1.000
_cell.length_c   1.000
_cell.angle_alpha   90.00
_cell.angle_beta   90.00
_cell.angle_gamma   90.00
#
_symmetry.space_group_name_H-M   'P 1'
#
loop_
_entity.id
_entity.type
_entity.pdbx_description
1 polymer ?
#
loop_
_entity_poly.entity_id
_entity_poly.type
_entity_poly.pdbx_seq_one_letter_code
_entity_poly.pdbx_strand_id
1 'polypeptide(L)'
;MADINHFNSNGIVPKHKKIGIIGLGPVGMILAEKLQEAGSEVIICVRNEVKRNKIVNEGIFLQNVYESHVHFSKVIKNIAEFKDEDLDYLIFSTKTYQLSELLKEVKDLESEKLTIIIAQNGIDVEELYTSTFNENRILRMIVNFAGNLVNPNTVKVTFFTPPNYIGSINDNNIEEAQNFAALLNSVHLDTQAVHSFELIKRAWEKTILNSSLSALCGVGRMTMSEAMNDNDTLELIEQIVAEAVEVAEKEKVRFSDDFIRQCIRYLKKGGDHFPSLALDLIQGKQTEIDYFNGKIVEYGRKHYVRTSLNLAFTNMVKAMSNKNILSRVPGVINDVQKKILEKGLISSNKSNQSHKNIPCFLGIDLGSAFAKLTVIDEEGNWLFKYFLPSMTNDKQLFKNVMTTLSSNFNIVYSCATGYGRKHFTETDIIKTEINCAAAGVSHFFKGEKNIIDIGGEDIKIIRCDIEDNVENFYMNDKCAAGTGSFLSEIAERANIHISEMSSMASLSNYDKELNSFCTVFAKTEIMNWIFDGMKIEDIARGIYISIANKVAKMRLDAGIPTFMIGGVIAHHPYLKTILSEKFNKDIEIVDNPQYIVSYGAACIAKSTYKKENKLLTDNKSN
;
A
#
# COMPACT_ATOMS: atom_id res chain seq x y z
N MET A 1 11.34 42.01 -35.81
CA MET A 1 10.58 43.11 -35.18
C MET A 1 9.15 43.05 -35.70
N ALA A 2 8.28 42.41 -34.93
CA ALA A 2 6.83 42.42 -35.06
C ALA A 2 6.31 42.20 -33.63
N ASP A 3 5.42 43.08 -33.20
CA ASP A 3 5.13 43.41 -31.80
C ASP A 3 4.57 42.25 -30.96
N ILE A 4 5.22 42.00 -29.82
CA ILE A 4 4.69 41.20 -28.71
C ILE A 4 3.76 42.12 -27.92
N ASN A 5 2.49 42.15 -28.29
CA ASN A 5 1.48 42.85 -27.49
C ASN A 5 1.14 42.00 -26.26
N HIS A 6 1.49 42.55 -25.09
CA HIS A 6 0.85 42.21 -23.82
C HIS A 6 -0.66 42.41 -23.95
N PHE A 7 -1.43 41.33 -23.88
CA PHE A 7 -2.89 41.41 -23.82
C PHE A 7 -3.31 41.94 -22.45
N ASN A 8 -3.95 43.10 -22.46
CA ASN A 8 -4.48 43.80 -21.29
C ASN A 8 -5.48 42.92 -20.51
N SER A 9 -5.18 42.69 -19.23
CA SER A 9 -6.06 42.05 -18.25
C SER A 9 -7.08 43.06 -17.70
N ASN A 10 -8.17 43.31 -18.44
CA ASN A 10 -9.36 44.02 -17.93
C ASN A 10 -10.61 43.11 -17.96
N GLY A 11 -10.45 41.84 -17.57
CA GLY A 11 -11.55 40.90 -17.41
C GLY A 11 -12.14 40.95 -16.00
N ILE A 12 -13.44 41.17 -15.90
CA ILE A 12 -14.23 41.01 -14.67
C ILE A 12 -14.00 39.59 -14.15
N VAL A 13 -13.43 39.43 -12.94
CA VAL A 13 -13.26 38.11 -12.32
C VAL A 13 -14.66 37.50 -12.10
N PRO A 14 -15.02 36.39 -12.77
CA PRO A 14 -16.33 35.77 -12.58
C PRO A 14 -16.39 35.20 -11.17
N LYS A 15 -17.18 35.82 -10.29
CA LYS A 15 -17.43 35.30 -8.95
C LYS A 15 -18.46 34.16 -9.04
N HIS A 16 -18.15 33.04 -8.38
CA HIS A 16 -18.99 31.83 -8.23
C HIS A 16 -19.00 30.85 -9.42
N LYS A 17 -17.92 30.09 -9.58
CA LYS A 17 -17.87 28.87 -10.41
C LYS A 17 -18.04 27.62 -9.55
N LYS A 18 -18.73 26.61 -10.07
CA LYS A 18 -18.89 25.31 -9.41
C LYS A 18 -17.89 24.32 -9.98
N ILE A 19 -16.98 23.82 -9.15
CA ILE A 19 -15.78 23.11 -9.60
C ILE A 19 -15.67 21.74 -8.94
N GLY A 20 -15.71 20.69 -9.75
CA GLY A 20 -15.40 19.33 -9.31
C GLY A 20 -13.91 19.04 -9.40
N ILE A 21 -13.35 18.33 -8.41
CA ILE A 21 -11.95 17.87 -8.46
C ILE A 21 -11.85 16.38 -8.18
N ILE A 22 -11.20 15.68 -9.12
CA ILE A 22 -10.85 14.27 -9.03
C ILE A 22 -9.33 14.14 -8.89
N GLY A 23 -8.90 13.45 -7.84
CA GLY A 23 -7.49 13.19 -7.57
C GLY A 23 -6.91 14.10 -6.50
N LEU A 24 -7.30 13.90 -5.24
CA LEU A 24 -6.86 14.71 -4.10
C LEU A 24 -5.44 14.31 -3.62
N GLY A 25 -4.46 14.27 -4.53
CA GLY A 25 -3.03 14.27 -4.20
C GLY A 25 -2.54 15.69 -3.86
N PRO A 26 -1.22 15.93 -3.76
CA PRO A 26 -0.68 17.27 -3.51
C PRO A 26 -1.22 18.33 -4.48
N VAL A 27 -1.19 18.06 -5.79
CA VAL A 27 -1.66 19.01 -6.81
C VAL A 27 -3.15 19.30 -6.67
N GLY A 28 -3.98 18.25 -6.58
CA GLY A 28 -5.43 18.41 -6.45
C GLY A 28 -5.84 19.15 -5.17
N MET A 29 -5.12 18.96 -4.06
CA MET A 29 -5.40 19.66 -2.81
C MET A 29 -4.99 21.14 -2.85
N ILE A 30 -3.85 21.47 -3.48
CA ILE A 30 -3.45 22.87 -3.69
C ILE A 30 -4.46 23.58 -4.61
N LEU A 31 -4.87 22.95 -5.71
CA LEU A 31 -5.89 23.51 -6.60
C LEU A 31 -7.24 23.66 -5.89
N ALA A 32 -7.68 22.65 -5.14
CA ALA A 32 -8.93 22.71 -4.39
C ALA A 32 -8.95 23.89 -3.42
N GLU A 33 -7.86 24.08 -2.68
CA GLU A 33 -7.74 25.18 -1.74
C GLU A 33 -7.73 26.54 -2.44
N LYS A 34 -6.88 26.72 -3.46
CA LYS A 34 -6.76 28.00 -4.17
C LYS A 34 -8.05 28.39 -4.88
N LEU A 35 -8.75 27.45 -5.47
CA LEU A 35 -10.04 27.72 -6.13
C LEU A 35 -11.14 28.07 -5.13
N GLN A 36 -11.11 27.47 -3.94
CA GLN A 36 -12.04 27.80 -2.85
C GLN A 36 -11.74 29.19 -2.28
N GLU A 37 -10.45 29.53 -2.11
CA GLU A 37 -9.98 30.87 -1.74
C GLU A 37 -10.41 31.93 -2.78
N ALA A 38 -10.39 31.58 -4.07
CA ALA A 38 -10.82 32.46 -5.16
C ALA A 38 -12.35 32.68 -5.21
N GLY A 39 -13.10 32.08 -4.28
CA GLY A 39 -14.55 32.24 -4.14
C GLY A 39 -15.40 31.28 -4.99
N SER A 40 -14.80 30.19 -5.50
CA SER A 40 -15.54 29.12 -6.18
C SER A 40 -16.21 28.17 -5.20
N GLU A 41 -17.29 27.50 -5.62
CA GLU A 41 -17.87 26.37 -4.91
C GLU A 41 -17.12 25.09 -5.32
N VAL A 42 -16.20 24.63 -4.47
CA VAL A 42 -15.35 23.48 -4.79
C VAL A 42 -15.91 22.20 -4.19
N ILE A 43 -16.13 21.19 -5.04
CA ILE A 43 -16.59 19.86 -4.67
C ILE A 43 -15.45 18.87 -4.92
N ILE A 44 -15.02 18.21 -3.86
CA ILE A 44 -13.89 17.28 -3.91
C ILE A 44 -14.35 15.83 -3.78
N CYS A 45 -13.83 14.95 -4.65
CA CYS A 45 -14.09 13.51 -4.59
C CYS A 45 -12.97 12.77 -3.85
N VAL A 46 -13.32 12.11 -2.74
CA VAL A 46 -12.37 11.37 -1.90
C VAL A 46 -12.88 9.96 -1.61
N ARG A 47 -12.33 8.97 -2.33
CA ARG A 47 -12.70 7.55 -2.18
C ARG A 47 -12.22 6.94 -0.86
N ASN A 48 -11.05 7.34 -0.37
CA ASN A 48 -10.47 6.81 0.87
C ASN A 48 -11.20 7.40 2.09
N GLU A 49 -11.85 6.54 2.86
CA GLU A 49 -12.72 6.94 3.98
C GLU A 49 -11.97 7.68 5.09
N VAL A 50 -10.77 7.25 5.45
CA VAL A 50 -9.94 7.90 6.48
C VAL A 50 -9.59 9.33 6.05
N LYS A 51 -9.10 9.49 4.81
CA LYS A 51 -8.76 10.80 4.25
C LYS A 51 -9.99 11.69 4.13
N ARG A 52 -11.12 11.14 3.67
CA ARG A 52 -12.37 11.87 3.53
C ARG A 52 -12.87 12.38 4.88
N ASN A 53 -12.96 11.52 5.89
CA ASN A 53 -13.43 11.89 7.22
C ASN A 53 -12.55 13.00 7.81
N LYS A 54 -11.23 12.91 7.60
CA LYS A 54 -10.31 13.96 8.04
C LYS A 54 -10.54 15.29 7.33
N ILE A 55 -10.71 15.28 6.00
CA ILE A 55 -10.99 16.51 5.24
C ILE A 55 -12.38 17.10 5.58
N VAL A 56 -13.39 16.26 5.80
CA VAL A 56 -14.73 16.73 6.21
C VAL A 56 -14.66 17.45 7.56
N ASN A 57 -13.97 16.85 8.54
CA ASN A 57 -13.92 17.37 9.89
C ASN A 57 -12.95 18.55 10.06
N GLU A 58 -11.81 18.50 9.38
CA GLU A 58 -10.69 19.42 9.61
C GLU A 58 -10.36 20.29 8.40
N GLY A 59 -10.97 20.09 7.22
CA GLY A 59 -10.59 20.82 6.00
C GLY A 59 -9.24 20.40 5.42
N ILE A 60 -8.75 21.16 4.44
CA ILE A 60 -7.42 21.00 3.82
C ILE A 60 -6.49 22.09 4.33
N PHE A 61 -5.25 21.71 4.65
CA PHE A 61 -4.18 22.61 5.08
C PHE A 61 -3.06 22.67 4.03
N LEU A 62 -2.63 23.87 3.68
CA LEU A 62 -1.37 24.11 2.98
C LEU A 62 -0.34 24.69 3.96
N GLN A 63 0.91 24.26 3.82
CA GLN A 63 2.04 24.70 4.63
C GLN A 63 3.23 25.09 3.75
N ASN A 64 4.15 25.89 4.30
CA ASN A 64 5.40 26.37 3.69
C ASN A 64 5.19 27.50 2.67
N VAL A 65 5.20 27.24 1.35
CA VAL A 65 5.05 28.32 0.35
C VAL A 65 3.72 29.05 0.50
N TYR A 66 2.68 28.31 0.86
CA TYR A 66 1.38 28.85 1.24
C TYR A 66 1.05 28.35 2.64
N GLU A 67 0.51 29.22 3.48
CA GLU A 67 -0.01 28.87 4.80
C GLU A 67 -1.49 29.20 4.85
N SER A 68 -2.31 28.19 4.65
CA SER A 68 -3.75 28.38 4.55
C SER A 68 -4.53 27.13 4.96
N HIS A 69 -5.81 27.35 5.27
CA HIS A 69 -6.71 26.34 5.75
C HIS A 69 -8.12 26.62 5.23
N VAL A 70 -8.75 25.60 4.64
CA VAL A 70 -10.09 25.76 4.07
C VAL A 70 -10.97 24.54 4.30
N HIS A 71 -12.25 24.79 4.54
CA HIS A 71 -13.30 23.77 4.58
C HIS A 71 -14.11 23.77 3.28
N PHE A 72 -14.60 22.60 2.92
CA PHE A 72 -15.43 22.40 1.72
C PHE A 72 -16.86 22.13 2.16
N SER A 73 -17.81 22.81 1.52
CA SER A 73 -19.24 22.59 1.76
C SER A 73 -19.68 21.18 1.37
N LYS A 74 -19.00 20.55 0.39
CA LYS A 74 -19.35 19.23 -0.12
C LYS A 74 -18.11 18.38 -0.42
N VAL A 75 -18.06 17.20 0.19
CA VAL A 75 -17.03 16.18 -0.02
C VAL A 75 -17.72 14.87 -0.37
N ILE A 76 -17.63 14.46 -1.64
CA ILE A 76 -18.32 13.27 -2.16
C ILE A 76 -17.42 12.04 -2.10
N LYS A 77 -18.03 10.85 -2.03
CA LYS A 77 -17.28 9.58 -2.00
C LYS A 77 -17.09 9.03 -3.41
N ASN A 78 -18.13 9.13 -4.23
CA ASN A 78 -18.18 8.52 -5.55
C ASN A 78 -18.26 9.60 -6.63
N ILE A 79 -17.60 9.34 -7.75
CA ILE A 79 -17.55 10.25 -8.90
C ILE A 79 -18.93 10.42 -9.54
N ALA A 80 -19.76 9.36 -9.49
CA ALA A 80 -21.13 9.41 -10.00
C ALA A 80 -21.99 10.51 -9.32
N GLU A 81 -21.66 10.91 -8.09
CA GLU A 81 -22.37 11.98 -7.37
C GLU A 81 -22.14 13.36 -8.03
N PHE A 82 -21.12 13.52 -8.89
CA PHE A 82 -20.97 14.75 -9.69
C PHE A 82 -22.10 14.93 -10.71
N LYS A 83 -22.85 13.88 -11.08
CA LYS A 83 -23.98 13.99 -12.03
C LYS A 83 -25.09 14.90 -11.50
N ASP A 84 -25.24 14.94 -10.18
CA ASP A 84 -26.24 15.76 -9.50
C ASP A 84 -25.76 17.22 -9.33
N GLU A 85 -24.55 17.52 -9.81
CA GLU A 85 -23.90 18.82 -9.68
C GLU A 85 -23.80 19.50 -11.04
N ASP A 86 -24.39 20.69 -11.18
CA ASP A 86 -24.29 21.52 -12.38
C ASP A 86 -22.91 22.22 -12.49
N LEU A 87 -21.86 21.42 -12.67
CA LEU A 87 -20.46 21.85 -12.68
C LEU A 87 -20.12 22.75 -13.88
N ASP A 88 -19.33 23.80 -13.63
CA ASP A 88 -18.64 24.58 -14.67
C ASP A 88 -17.34 23.90 -15.10
N TYR A 89 -16.55 23.43 -14.12
CA TYR A 89 -15.25 22.79 -14.36
C TYR A 89 -15.14 21.44 -13.66
N LEU A 90 -14.50 20.48 -14.32
CA LEU A 90 -14.06 19.22 -13.69
C LEU A 90 -12.56 19.02 -13.89
N ILE A 91 -11.81 19.05 -12.79
CA ILE A 91 -10.35 18.98 -12.78
C ILE A 91 -9.88 17.55 -12.51
N PHE A 92 -9.00 17.06 -13.38
CA PHE A 92 -8.32 15.79 -13.23
C PHE A 92 -6.87 16.01 -12.79
N SER A 93 -6.55 15.52 -11.60
CA SER A 93 -5.20 15.56 -11.01
C SER A 93 -4.80 14.21 -10.40
N THR A 94 -5.43 13.13 -10.85
CA THR A 94 -5.06 11.75 -10.55
C THR A 94 -3.76 11.36 -11.25
N LYS A 95 -3.22 10.19 -10.90
CA LYS A 95 -2.10 9.61 -11.65
C LYS A 95 -2.59 9.08 -13.01
N THR A 96 -1.82 9.30 -14.07
CA THR A 96 -2.28 9.02 -15.44
C THR A 96 -2.62 7.55 -15.69
N TYR A 97 -1.98 6.60 -14.99
CA TYR A 97 -2.29 5.17 -15.12
C TYR A 97 -3.69 4.77 -14.61
N GLN A 98 -4.36 5.61 -13.82
CA GLN A 98 -5.73 5.37 -13.33
C GLN A 98 -6.79 5.85 -14.32
N LEU A 99 -6.39 6.52 -15.40
CA LEU A 99 -7.29 7.26 -16.26
C LEU A 99 -8.28 6.37 -17.02
N SER A 100 -7.87 5.18 -17.47
CA SER A 100 -8.73 4.30 -18.27
C SER A 100 -9.95 3.79 -17.52
N GLU A 101 -9.83 3.49 -16.22
CA GLU A 101 -10.97 3.15 -15.37
C GLU A 101 -11.78 4.38 -15.03
N LEU A 102 -11.10 5.49 -14.76
CA LEU A 102 -11.71 6.76 -14.39
C LEU A 102 -12.63 7.30 -15.49
N LEU A 103 -12.18 7.29 -16.75
CA LEU A 103 -12.97 7.75 -17.90
C LEU A 103 -14.28 6.99 -18.09
N LYS A 104 -14.33 5.71 -17.69
CA LYS A 104 -15.56 4.91 -17.72
C LYS A 104 -16.60 5.41 -16.71
N GLU A 105 -16.16 5.93 -15.57
CA GLU A 105 -17.05 6.43 -14.52
C GLU A 105 -17.56 7.84 -14.80
N VAL A 106 -16.76 8.67 -15.49
CA VAL A 106 -17.11 10.08 -15.80
C VAL A 106 -17.79 10.27 -17.14
N LYS A 107 -17.92 9.22 -17.96
CA LYS A 107 -18.45 9.33 -19.33
C LYS A 107 -19.82 10.01 -19.40
N ASP A 108 -20.70 9.74 -18.45
CA ASP A 108 -22.05 10.32 -18.46
C ASP A 108 -22.13 11.69 -17.75
N LEU A 109 -21.00 12.30 -17.39
CA LEU A 109 -20.95 13.67 -16.83
C LEU A 109 -20.91 14.75 -17.92
N GLU A 110 -20.79 14.37 -19.19
CA GLU A 110 -20.69 15.33 -20.29
C GLU A 110 -21.97 16.19 -20.40
N SER A 111 -21.78 17.50 -20.44
CA SER A 111 -22.85 18.48 -20.64
C SER A 111 -22.35 19.63 -21.51
N GLU A 112 -23.27 20.41 -22.09
CA GLU A 112 -22.90 21.56 -22.92
C GLU A 112 -22.19 22.67 -22.13
N LYS A 113 -22.30 22.67 -20.79
CA LYS A 113 -21.70 23.64 -19.87
C LYS A 113 -20.32 23.21 -19.38
N LEU A 114 -20.14 21.92 -19.10
CA LEU A 114 -18.97 21.39 -18.41
C LEU A 114 -17.68 21.54 -19.22
N THR A 115 -16.64 22.13 -18.61
CA THR A 115 -15.29 22.20 -19.16
C THR A 115 -14.33 21.31 -18.35
N ILE A 116 -13.59 20.45 -19.04
CA ILE A 116 -12.62 19.52 -18.44
C ILE A 116 -11.27 20.19 -18.33
N ILE A 117 -10.60 20.06 -17.18
CA ILE A 117 -9.24 20.59 -16.96
C ILE A 117 -8.30 19.46 -16.60
N ILE A 118 -7.27 19.26 -17.41
CA ILE A 118 -6.27 18.20 -17.23
C ILE A 118 -5.02 18.80 -16.58
N ALA A 119 -4.82 18.54 -15.29
CA ALA A 119 -3.67 19.01 -14.50
C ALA A 119 -2.60 17.92 -14.27
N GLN A 120 -2.72 16.77 -14.94
CA GLN A 120 -1.81 15.64 -14.84
C GLN A 120 -0.45 15.93 -15.51
N ASN A 121 0.57 15.12 -15.27
CA ASN A 121 1.87 15.27 -15.95
C ASN A 121 1.99 14.31 -17.15
N GLY A 122 2.85 14.67 -18.10
CA GLY A 122 3.18 13.85 -19.25
C GLY A 122 2.73 14.46 -20.57
N ILE A 123 3.17 13.82 -21.65
CA ILE A 123 2.88 14.17 -23.06
C ILE A 123 1.67 13.34 -23.54
N ASP A 124 0.85 13.93 -24.42
CA ASP A 124 -0.35 13.35 -25.05
C ASP A 124 -1.44 12.92 -24.05
N VAL A 125 -1.40 13.41 -22.81
CA VAL A 125 -2.40 13.01 -21.80
C VAL A 125 -3.80 13.43 -22.23
N GLU A 126 -3.91 14.61 -22.85
CA GLU A 126 -5.12 15.16 -23.45
C GLU A 126 -5.77 14.25 -24.49
N GLU A 127 -5.00 13.50 -25.30
CA GLU A 127 -5.54 12.60 -26.33
C GLU A 127 -6.37 11.47 -25.71
N LEU A 128 -6.08 11.09 -24.47
CA LEU A 128 -6.83 10.05 -23.77
C LEU A 128 -8.26 10.52 -23.45
N TYR A 129 -8.46 11.83 -23.26
CA TYR A 129 -9.74 12.43 -22.89
C TYR A 129 -10.65 12.69 -24.09
N THR A 130 -10.11 12.92 -25.28
CA THR A 130 -10.90 13.21 -26.50
C THR A 130 -11.80 12.04 -26.92
N SER A 131 -11.49 10.84 -26.46
CA SER A 131 -12.35 9.65 -26.64
C SER A 131 -13.67 9.70 -25.86
N THR A 132 -13.73 10.54 -24.82
CA THR A 132 -14.83 10.59 -23.85
C THR A 132 -15.52 11.95 -23.81
N PHE A 133 -14.76 13.02 -23.98
CA PHE A 133 -15.26 14.39 -23.91
C PHE A 133 -14.99 15.15 -25.20
N ASN A 134 -15.88 16.07 -25.54
CA ASN A 134 -15.69 17.00 -26.66
C ASN A 134 -14.39 17.81 -26.50
N GLU A 135 -13.50 17.73 -27.49
CA GLU A 135 -12.20 18.43 -27.52
C GLU A 135 -12.31 19.96 -27.33
N ASN A 136 -13.42 20.58 -27.78
CA ASN A 136 -13.68 22.02 -27.61
C ASN A 136 -13.88 22.43 -26.14
N ARG A 137 -14.12 21.45 -25.27
CA ARG A 137 -14.36 21.64 -23.83
C ARG A 137 -13.22 21.10 -22.97
N ILE A 138 -12.03 20.87 -23.55
CA ILE A 138 -10.87 20.39 -22.83
C ILE A 138 -9.81 21.50 -22.74
N LEU A 139 -9.45 21.84 -21.50
CA LEU A 139 -8.30 22.65 -21.17
C LEU A 139 -7.19 21.77 -20.59
N ARG A 140 -5.95 22.06 -20.97
CA ARG A 140 -4.76 21.42 -20.44
C ARG A 140 -3.99 22.43 -19.59
N MET A 141 -3.64 22.03 -18.37
CA MET A 141 -2.88 22.85 -17.42
C MET A 141 -1.51 22.23 -17.13
N ILE A 142 -0.44 23.00 -17.35
CA ILE A 142 0.93 22.67 -16.97
C ILE A 142 1.24 23.32 -15.63
N VAL A 143 1.24 22.50 -14.59
CA VAL A 143 1.42 22.92 -13.19
C VAL A 143 2.91 23.09 -12.84
N ASN A 144 3.34 24.23 -12.32
CA ASN A 144 4.74 24.49 -11.95
C ASN A 144 4.96 24.66 -10.44
N PHE A 145 4.04 24.12 -9.63
CA PHE A 145 4.22 23.93 -8.20
C PHE A 145 4.29 22.44 -7.85
N ALA A 146 4.86 22.16 -6.68
CA ALA A 146 4.87 20.83 -6.10
C ALA A 146 4.64 20.89 -4.60
N GLY A 147 4.26 19.75 -4.03
CA GLY A 147 4.09 19.61 -2.60
C GLY A 147 4.13 18.14 -2.18
N ASN A 148 4.39 17.93 -0.90
CA ASN A 148 4.42 16.62 -0.27
C ASN A 148 3.27 16.50 0.72
N LEU A 149 2.61 15.33 0.73
CA LEU A 149 1.62 15.03 1.76
C LEU A 149 2.34 14.80 3.09
N VAL A 150 2.03 15.62 4.08
CA VAL A 150 2.49 15.43 5.48
C VAL A 150 1.46 14.60 6.23
N ASN A 151 0.17 14.86 5.97
CA ASN A 151 -0.97 14.14 6.52
C ASN A 151 -2.03 13.94 5.41
N PRO A 152 -3.05 13.08 5.61
CA PRO A 152 -4.09 12.87 4.61
C PRO A 152 -4.76 14.14 4.08
N ASN A 153 -4.87 15.19 4.91
CA ASN A 153 -5.47 16.49 4.61
C ASN A 153 -4.48 17.67 4.62
N THR A 154 -3.16 17.42 4.71
CA THR A 154 -2.15 18.50 4.78
C THR A 154 -1.09 18.32 3.69
N VAL A 155 -0.87 19.36 2.90
CA VAL A 155 0.20 19.42 1.90
C VAL A 155 1.22 20.47 2.32
N LYS A 156 2.47 20.04 2.46
CA LYS A 156 3.61 20.96 2.52
C LYS A 156 4.01 21.33 1.10
N VAL A 157 3.67 22.53 0.68
CA VAL A 157 3.98 23.04 -0.66
C VAL A 157 5.48 23.31 -0.71
N THR A 158 6.22 22.57 -1.54
CA THR A 158 7.69 22.60 -1.55
C THR A 158 8.22 23.80 -2.31
N PHE A 159 7.64 24.07 -3.49
CA PHE A 159 8.00 25.21 -4.32
C PHE A 159 6.84 25.58 -5.26
N PHE A 160 6.88 26.81 -5.75
CA PHE A 160 6.13 27.25 -6.92
C PHE A 160 7.08 28.05 -7.82
N THR A 161 7.21 27.64 -9.08
CA THR A 161 7.97 28.37 -10.11
C THR A 161 6.95 29.00 -11.06
N PRO A 162 6.50 30.24 -10.81
CA PRO A 162 5.49 30.87 -11.65
C PRO A 162 5.99 31.13 -13.09
N PRO A 163 5.08 31.18 -14.07
CA PRO A 163 3.66 30.88 -13.95
C PRO A 163 3.34 29.39 -14.19
N ASN A 164 2.15 28.94 -13.79
CA ASN A 164 1.50 27.79 -14.43
C ASN A 164 1.05 28.19 -15.85
N TYR A 165 0.83 27.21 -16.73
CA TYR A 165 0.27 27.48 -18.06
C TYR A 165 -1.06 26.74 -18.22
N ILE A 166 -2.03 27.36 -18.87
CA ILE A 166 -3.30 26.71 -19.23
C ILE A 166 -3.68 27.08 -20.67
N GLY A 167 -4.24 26.14 -21.42
CA GLY A 167 -4.69 26.41 -22.78
C GLY A 167 -5.76 25.43 -23.23
N SER A 168 -6.56 25.84 -24.21
CA SER A 168 -7.45 24.94 -24.94
C SER A 168 -6.60 24.04 -25.85
N ILE A 169 -6.93 22.75 -25.92
CA ILE A 169 -6.13 21.79 -26.69
C ILE A 169 -6.22 21.99 -28.21
N ASN A 170 -7.25 22.70 -28.69
CA ASN A 170 -7.48 22.98 -30.11
C ASN A 170 -7.70 24.48 -30.41
N ASP A 171 -7.41 25.36 -29.46
CA ASP A 171 -7.58 26.83 -29.55
C ASP A 171 -9.02 27.33 -29.77
N ASN A 172 -10.04 26.47 -29.76
CA ASN A 172 -11.43 26.90 -29.95
C ASN A 172 -12.02 27.60 -28.73
N ASN A 173 -11.39 27.49 -27.55
CA ASN A 173 -11.91 28.04 -26.30
C ASN A 173 -10.84 28.76 -25.47
N ILE A 174 -10.11 29.68 -26.10
CA ILE A 174 -9.05 30.47 -25.47
C ILE A 174 -9.59 31.38 -24.35
N GLU A 175 -10.78 31.95 -24.53
CA GLU A 175 -11.43 32.81 -23.53
C GLU A 175 -11.65 32.05 -22.20
N GLU A 176 -12.06 30.79 -22.27
CA GLU A 176 -12.27 29.97 -21.08
C GLU A 176 -10.95 29.69 -20.34
N ALA A 177 -9.85 29.49 -21.06
CA ALA A 177 -8.52 29.37 -20.47
C ALA A 177 -8.08 30.68 -19.80
N GLN A 178 -8.40 31.84 -20.39
CA GLN A 178 -8.14 33.16 -19.80
C GLN A 178 -8.97 33.39 -18.53
N ASN A 179 -10.25 33.02 -18.55
CA ASN A 179 -11.14 33.12 -17.40
C ASN A 179 -10.63 32.26 -16.23
N PHE A 180 -10.24 31.01 -16.50
CA PHE A 180 -9.70 30.13 -15.47
C PHE A 180 -8.33 30.61 -14.95
N ALA A 181 -7.46 31.12 -15.82
CA ALA A 181 -6.20 31.72 -15.41
C ALA A 181 -6.43 32.95 -14.51
N ALA A 182 -7.37 33.83 -14.86
CA ALA A 182 -7.74 35.00 -14.05
C ALA A 182 -8.26 34.60 -12.66
N LEU A 183 -9.04 33.52 -12.57
CA LEU A 183 -9.52 32.97 -11.30
C LEU A 183 -8.34 32.57 -10.39
N LEU A 184 -7.36 31.82 -10.89
CA LEU A 184 -6.18 31.44 -10.11
C LEU A 184 -5.27 32.63 -9.78
N ASN A 185 -5.13 33.59 -10.70
CA ASN A 185 -4.36 34.81 -10.48
C ASN A 185 -4.94 35.69 -9.36
N SER A 186 -6.26 35.65 -9.14
CA SER A 186 -6.93 36.41 -8.08
C SER A 186 -6.50 36.01 -6.66
N VAL A 187 -5.88 34.83 -6.51
CA VAL A 187 -5.35 34.28 -5.26
C VAL A 187 -3.85 34.01 -5.33
N HIS A 188 -3.13 34.76 -6.16
CA HIS A 188 -1.67 34.71 -6.27
C HIS A 188 -1.12 33.33 -6.68
N LEU A 189 -1.89 32.56 -7.45
CA LEU A 189 -1.40 31.37 -8.13
C LEU A 189 -1.16 31.69 -9.60
N ASP A 190 -0.08 32.43 -9.87
CA ASP A 190 0.27 32.98 -11.19
C ASP A 190 0.11 31.94 -12.30
N THR A 191 -0.81 32.19 -13.23
CA THR A 191 -1.22 31.29 -14.28
C THR A 191 -1.41 32.08 -15.57
N GLN A 192 -0.80 31.61 -16.64
CA GLN A 192 -0.85 32.25 -17.95
C GLN A 192 -1.67 31.39 -18.93
N ALA A 193 -2.67 32.00 -19.56
CA ALA A 193 -3.36 31.40 -20.68
C ALA A 193 -2.48 31.44 -21.94
N VAL A 194 -2.34 30.32 -22.63
CA VAL A 194 -1.49 30.17 -23.83
C VAL A 194 -2.24 29.40 -24.92
N HIS A 195 -1.80 29.58 -26.16
CA HIS A 195 -2.30 28.82 -27.31
C HIS A 195 -1.77 27.38 -27.31
N SER A 196 -2.44 26.49 -28.03
CA SER A 196 -2.15 25.05 -28.11
C SER A 196 -0.69 24.75 -28.44
N PHE A 197 -0.06 25.48 -29.37
CA PHE A 197 1.33 25.27 -29.75
C PHE A 197 2.31 25.53 -28.60
N GLU A 198 2.12 26.63 -27.86
CA GLU A 198 2.93 26.94 -26.70
C GLU A 198 2.65 25.95 -25.56
N LEU A 199 1.39 25.52 -25.40
CA LEU A 199 1.00 24.52 -24.42
C LEU A 199 1.71 23.18 -24.61
N ILE A 200 1.77 22.69 -25.86
CA ILE A 200 2.51 21.48 -26.24
C ILE A 200 3.99 21.66 -25.90
N LYS A 201 4.58 22.81 -26.27
CA LYS A 201 5.98 23.11 -25.95
C LYS A 201 6.26 23.06 -24.45
N ARG A 202 5.38 23.62 -23.61
CA ARG A 202 5.49 23.57 -22.13
C ARG A 202 5.30 22.17 -21.57
N ALA A 203 4.41 21.36 -22.15
CA ALA A 203 4.25 19.97 -21.76
C ALA A 203 5.53 19.15 -22.03
N TRP A 204 6.16 19.36 -23.19
CA TRP A 204 7.45 18.76 -23.55
C TRP A 204 8.57 19.22 -22.62
N GLU A 205 8.73 20.54 -22.41
CA GLU A 205 9.73 21.11 -21.50
C GLU A 205 9.66 20.45 -20.12
N LYS A 206 8.46 20.40 -19.53
CA LYS A 206 8.26 19.79 -18.21
C LYS A 206 8.53 18.28 -18.22
N THR A 207 8.17 17.59 -19.28
CA THR A 207 8.38 16.14 -19.39
C THR A 207 9.86 15.79 -19.55
N ILE A 208 10.63 16.58 -20.29
CA ILE A 208 12.08 16.46 -20.41
C ILE A 208 12.77 16.62 -19.04
N LEU A 209 12.33 17.61 -18.24
CA LEU A 209 12.83 17.78 -16.88
C LEU A 209 12.49 16.56 -16.01
N ASN A 210 11.24 16.10 -16.04
CA ASN A 210 10.81 14.95 -15.24
C ASN A 210 11.51 13.64 -15.65
N SER A 211 11.73 13.41 -16.95
CA SER A 211 12.30 12.17 -17.48
C SER A 211 13.79 12.03 -17.13
N SER A 212 14.51 13.15 -17.02
CA SER A 212 15.93 13.18 -16.69
C SER A 212 16.23 12.82 -15.24
N LEU A 213 15.42 13.31 -14.30
CA LEU A 213 15.73 13.20 -12.87
C LEU A 213 14.86 12.17 -12.14
N SER A 214 13.58 12.05 -12.47
CA SER A 214 12.65 11.28 -11.63
C SER A 214 12.93 9.77 -11.64
N ALA A 215 13.23 9.22 -12.82
CA ALA A 215 13.55 7.80 -12.96
C ALA A 215 14.92 7.48 -12.33
N LEU A 216 15.90 8.36 -12.53
CA LEU A 216 17.25 8.25 -11.96
C LEU A 216 17.20 8.27 -10.43
N CYS A 217 16.53 9.26 -9.82
CA CYS A 217 16.34 9.34 -8.38
C CYS A 217 15.65 8.09 -7.82
N GLY A 218 14.65 7.55 -8.53
CA GLY A 218 13.93 6.35 -8.11
C GLY A 218 14.79 5.08 -8.13
N VAL A 219 15.54 4.88 -9.22
CA VAL A 219 16.41 3.70 -9.40
C VAL A 219 17.62 3.79 -8.47
N GLY A 220 18.27 4.95 -8.39
CA GLY A 220 19.46 5.20 -7.58
C GLY A 220 19.18 5.46 -6.10
N ARG A 221 17.90 5.59 -5.70
CA ARG A 221 17.47 5.95 -4.33
C ARG A 221 18.17 7.20 -3.79
N MET A 222 18.26 8.22 -4.63
CA MET A 222 18.88 9.51 -4.33
C MET A 222 17.87 10.65 -4.45
N THR A 223 18.04 11.70 -3.65
CA THR A 223 17.28 12.93 -3.76
C THR A 223 17.67 13.71 -5.02
N MET A 224 16.88 14.72 -5.40
CA MET A 224 17.23 15.61 -6.52
C MET A 224 18.58 16.30 -6.29
N SER A 225 18.84 16.76 -5.07
CA SER A 225 20.08 17.43 -4.71
C SER A 225 21.29 16.50 -4.83
N GLU A 226 21.17 15.26 -4.33
CA GLU A 226 22.24 14.26 -4.43
C GLU A 226 22.56 13.94 -5.90
N ALA A 227 21.54 13.68 -6.72
CA ALA A 227 21.70 13.38 -8.16
C ALA A 227 22.31 14.55 -8.96
N MET A 228 22.06 15.79 -8.56
CA MET A 228 22.60 16.97 -9.26
C MET A 228 24.01 17.37 -8.81
N ASN A 229 24.47 16.85 -7.66
CA ASN A 229 25.78 17.15 -7.07
C ASN A 229 26.84 16.07 -7.33
N ASP A 230 26.44 14.91 -7.86
CA ASP A 230 27.37 13.90 -8.35
C ASP A 230 27.63 14.06 -9.87
N ASN A 231 28.90 13.92 -10.27
CA ASN A 231 29.31 14.19 -11.65
C ASN A 231 28.82 13.11 -12.62
N ASP A 232 28.80 11.85 -12.20
CA ASP A 232 28.42 10.73 -13.06
C ASP A 232 26.92 10.77 -13.33
N THR A 233 26.12 11.07 -12.29
CA THR A 233 24.67 11.25 -12.45
C THR A 233 24.33 12.51 -13.23
N LEU A 234 25.09 13.60 -13.07
CA LEU A 234 24.90 14.82 -13.85
C LEU A 234 25.13 14.59 -15.36
N GLU A 235 26.15 13.82 -15.72
CA GLU A 235 26.39 13.42 -17.12
C GLU A 235 25.21 12.63 -17.69
N LEU A 236 24.67 11.67 -16.93
CA LEU A 236 23.48 10.91 -17.32
C LEU A 236 22.28 11.82 -17.56
N ILE A 237 22.03 12.77 -16.65
CA ILE A 237 20.92 13.73 -16.76
C ILE A 237 21.05 14.56 -18.04
N GLU A 238 22.25 15.08 -18.33
CA GLU A 238 22.51 15.86 -19.55
C GLU A 238 22.24 15.04 -20.82
N GLN A 239 22.70 13.78 -20.87
CA GLN A 239 22.45 12.91 -22.02
C GLN A 239 20.98 12.52 -22.17
N ILE A 240 20.25 12.27 -21.07
CA ILE A 240 18.80 11.98 -21.11
C ILE A 240 18.02 13.18 -21.66
N VAL A 241 18.38 14.39 -21.23
CA VAL A 241 17.81 15.63 -21.75
C VAL A 241 18.12 15.78 -23.24
N ALA A 242 19.36 15.54 -23.66
CA ALA A 242 19.77 15.62 -25.06
C ALA A 242 18.97 14.66 -25.96
N GLU A 243 18.82 13.39 -25.57
CA GLU A 243 17.98 12.42 -26.30
C GLU A 243 16.54 12.94 -26.45
N ALA A 244 15.97 13.50 -25.37
CA ALA A 244 14.59 13.97 -25.38
C ALA A 244 14.39 15.23 -26.21
N VAL A 245 15.37 16.15 -26.23
CA VAL A 245 15.38 17.34 -27.10
C VAL A 245 15.46 16.94 -28.57
N GLU A 246 16.33 15.99 -28.94
CA GLU A 246 16.43 15.50 -30.31
C GLU A 246 15.09 14.92 -30.80
N VAL A 247 14.40 14.16 -29.95
CA VAL A 247 13.06 13.64 -30.24
C VAL A 247 12.03 14.77 -30.39
N ALA A 248 12.04 15.75 -29.48
CA ALA A 248 11.11 16.88 -29.52
C ALA A 248 11.26 17.70 -30.81
N GLU A 249 12.50 17.90 -31.30
CA GLU A 249 12.76 18.60 -32.55
C GLU A 249 12.15 17.87 -33.77
N LYS A 250 12.13 16.53 -33.77
CA LYS A 250 11.46 15.74 -34.82
C LYS A 250 9.93 15.86 -34.78
N GLU A 251 9.37 16.09 -33.59
CA GLU A 251 7.98 16.50 -33.40
C GLU A 251 7.74 18.01 -33.65
N LYS A 252 8.73 18.72 -34.22
CA LYS A 252 8.68 20.16 -34.53
C LYS A 252 8.53 21.05 -33.29
N VAL A 253 8.79 20.52 -32.10
CA VAL A 253 8.86 21.29 -30.85
C VAL A 253 10.29 21.76 -30.69
N ARG A 254 10.53 23.05 -30.94
CA ARG A 254 11.87 23.65 -30.92
C ARG A 254 12.14 24.41 -29.64
N PHE A 255 13.32 24.19 -29.08
CA PHE A 255 13.87 24.92 -27.95
C PHE A 255 15.03 25.83 -28.40
N SER A 256 15.51 26.70 -27.51
CA SER A 256 16.69 27.52 -27.79
C SER A 256 17.98 26.68 -27.72
N ASP A 257 19.04 27.12 -28.38
CA ASP A 257 20.33 26.41 -28.42
C ASP A 257 20.93 26.19 -27.01
N ASP A 258 20.57 27.04 -26.04
CA ASP A 258 21.01 26.94 -24.66
C ASP A 258 20.05 26.16 -23.74
N PHE A 259 18.98 25.57 -24.27
CA PHE A 259 17.92 24.92 -23.50
C PHE A 259 18.43 23.81 -22.56
N ILE A 260 19.36 22.96 -23.01
CA ILE A 260 19.96 21.92 -22.15
C ILE A 260 20.62 22.57 -20.93
N ARG A 261 21.38 23.67 -21.13
CA ARG A 261 22.01 24.42 -20.02
C ARG A 261 20.96 25.03 -19.10
N GLN A 262 19.83 25.49 -19.64
CA GLN A 262 18.71 25.99 -18.85
C GLN A 262 18.08 24.88 -18.01
N CYS A 263 17.85 23.69 -18.57
CA CYS A 263 17.36 22.52 -17.84
C CYS A 263 18.29 22.17 -16.67
N ILE A 264 19.59 22.07 -16.92
CA ILE A 264 20.57 21.77 -15.85
C ILE A 264 20.55 22.85 -14.76
N ARG A 265 20.53 24.14 -15.13
CA ARG A 265 20.42 25.24 -14.15
C ARG A 265 19.12 25.19 -13.36
N TYR A 266 18.01 24.81 -13.98
CA TYR A 266 16.73 24.65 -13.32
C TYR A 266 16.77 23.48 -12.32
N LEU A 267 17.23 22.30 -12.76
CA LEU A 267 17.31 21.10 -11.94
C LEU A 267 18.27 21.27 -10.74
N LYS A 268 19.36 22.05 -10.88
CA LYS A 268 20.28 22.39 -9.77
C LYS A 268 19.62 23.18 -8.64
N LYS A 269 18.47 23.82 -8.88
CA LYS A 269 17.68 24.48 -7.84
C LYS A 269 16.77 23.49 -7.08
N GLY A 270 16.74 22.23 -7.50
CA GLY A 270 15.99 21.17 -6.82
C GLY A 270 16.47 20.98 -5.39
N GLY A 271 15.54 20.97 -4.44
CA GLY A 271 15.85 20.77 -3.02
C GLY A 271 16.16 19.31 -2.67
N ASP A 272 16.51 19.08 -1.41
CA ASP A 272 16.80 17.75 -0.86
C ASP A 272 15.52 16.93 -0.62
N HIS A 273 14.91 16.47 -1.71
CA HIS A 273 13.71 15.64 -1.70
C HIS A 273 13.65 14.73 -2.93
N PHE A 274 12.84 13.68 -2.84
CA PHE A 274 12.60 12.77 -3.95
C PHE A 274 11.52 13.32 -4.90
N PRO A 275 11.71 13.19 -6.23
CA PRO A 275 10.65 13.43 -7.21
C PRO A 275 9.45 12.49 -7.02
N SER A 276 8.28 12.88 -7.54
CA SER A 276 7.03 12.13 -7.34
C SER A 276 7.09 10.68 -7.86
N LEU A 277 7.63 10.46 -9.06
CA LEU A 277 7.81 9.11 -9.60
C LEU A 277 8.82 8.29 -8.79
N ALA A 278 9.88 8.91 -8.28
CA ALA A 278 10.86 8.24 -7.44
C ALA A 278 10.22 7.74 -6.13
N LEU A 279 9.40 8.58 -5.49
CA LEU A 279 8.64 8.19 -4.30
C LEU A 279 7.69 7.02 -4.58
N ASP A 280 6.94 7.08 -5.69
CA ASP A 280 6.04 6.00 -6.09
C ASP A 280 6.82 4.69 -6.28
N LEU A 281 7.97 4.74 -6.96
CA LEU A 281 8.83 3.57 -7.18
C LEU A 281 9.38 2.98 -5.88
N ILE A 282 9.93 3.82 -5.00
CA ILE A 282 10.50 3.41 -3.71
C ILE A 282 9.43 2.76 -2.81
N GLN A 283 8.20 3.27 -2.88
CA GLN A 283 7.05 2.73 -2.14
C GLN A 283 6.41 1.50 -2.81
N GLY A 284 6.95 1.02 -3.93
CA GLY A 284 6.41 -0.12 -4.67
C GLY A 284 5.04 0.14 -5.31
N LYS A 285 4.72 1.39 -5.63
CA LYS A 285 3.50 1.81 -6.33
C LYS A 285 3.72 1.81 -7.84
N GLN A 286 2.61 1.81 -8.58
CA GLN A 286 2.66 2.02 -10.02
C GLN A 286 3.14 3.45 -10.33
N THR A 287 3.94 3.59 -11.38
CA THR A 287 4.60 4.85 -11.76
C THR A 287 4.04 5.41 -13.06
N GLU A 288 4.29 6.71 -13.31
CA GLU A 288 3.90 7.42 -14.54
C GLU A 288 4.99 7.33 -15.64
N ILE A 289 5.92 6.38 -15.52
CA ILE A 289 7.09 6.26 -16.40
C ILE A 289 6.74 6.20 -17.89
N ASP A 290 5.60 5.59 -18.22
CA ASP A 290 5.09 5.47 -19.58
C ASP A 290 4.75 6.82 -20.22
N TYR A 291 4.36 7.81 -19.42
CA TYR A 291 4.00 9.15 -19.88
C TYR A 291 5.17 10.15 -19.83
N PHE A 292 6.32 9.72 -19.29
CA PHE A 292 7.58 10.48 -19.27
C PHE A 292 8.57 9.88 -20.27
N ASN A 293 9.57 9.11 -19.77
CA ASN A 293 10.57 8.47 -20.60
C ASN A 293 9.94 7.52 -21.64
N GLY A 294 8.84 6.84 -21.29
CA GLY A 294 8.13 5.95 -22.21
C GLY A 294 7.62 6.67 -23.46
N LYS A 295 7.05 7.87 -23.31
CA LYS A 295 6.59 8.70 -24.43
C LYS A 295 7.75 9.22 -25.28
N ILE A 296 8.86 9.63 -24.66
CA ILE A 296 10.08 10.00 -25.39
C ILE A 296 10.59 8.80 -26.22
N VAL A 297 10.57 7.59 -25.67
CA VAL A 297 10.96 6.36 -26.38
C VAL A 297 10.01 6.04 -27.53
N GLU A 298 8.71 6.20 -27.33
CA GLU A 298 7.67 6.02 -28.36
C GLU A 298 7.91 6.96 -29.55
N TYR A 299 8.07 8.25 -29.28
CA TYR A 299 8.36 9.25 -30.32
C TYR A 299 9.75 9.06 -30.96
N GLY A 300 10.75 8.64 -30.18
CA GLY A 300 12.06 8.27 -30.73
C GLY A 300 11.95 7.13 -31.74
N ARG A 301 11.16 6.08 -31.44
CA ARG A 301 10.90 4.99 -32.40
C ARG A 301 10.15 5.46 -33.64
N LYS A 302 9.14 6.33 -33.47
CA LYS A 302 8.39 6.94 -34.59
C LYS A 302 9.31 7.66 -35.57
N HIS A 303 10.35 8.34 -35.06
CA HIS A 303 11.28 9.16 -35.86
C HIS A 303 12.65 8.54 -36.11
N TYR A 304 12.85 7.27 -35.73
CA TYR A 304 14.14 6.60 -35.82
C TYR A 304 15.27 7.33 -35.07
N VAL A 305 14.95 8.05 -33.99
CA VAL A 305 15.89 8.67 -33.07
C VAL A 305 16.21 7.70 -31.93
N ARG A 306 17.49 7.55 -31.62
CA ARG A 306 17.96 6.61 -30.59
C ARG A 306 17.76 7.22 -29.20
N THR A 307 16.94 6.57 -28.38
CA THR A 307 16.60 7.00 -27.01
C THR A 307 17.05 5.95 -25.98
N SER A 308 18.35 5.62 -25.98
CA SER A 308 18.87 4.47 -25.22
C SER A 308 18.77 4.65 -23.73
N LEU A 309 19.08 5.84 -23.21
CA LEU A 309 19.00 6.12 -21.78
C LEU A 309 17.54 6.21 -21.34
N ASN A 310 16.70 6.91 -22.08
CA ASN A 310 15.26 6.96 -21.81
C ASN A 310 14.64 5.55 -21.82
N LEU A 311 15.04 4.68 -22.76
CA LEU A 311 14.61 3.29 -22.83
C LEU A 311 15.09 2.48 -21.62
N ALA A 312 16.36 2.64 -21.24
CA ALA A 312 16.94 1.93 -20.11
C ALA A 312 16.20 2.26 -18.82
N PHE A 313 16.01 3.55 -18.51
CA PHE A 313 15.25 3.99 -17.34
C PHE A 313 13.79 3.57 -17.39
N THR A 314 13.14 3.65 -18.56
CA THR A 314 11.77 3.13 -18.74
C THR A 314 11.67 1.67 -18.32
N ASN A 315 12.59 0.83 -18.80
CA ASN A 315 12.57 -0.60 -18.53
C ASN A 315 12.95 -0.94 -17.09
N MET A 316 13.93 -0.25 -16.51
CA MET A 316 14.33 -0.44 -15.11
C MET A 316 13.19 -0.07 -14.14
N VAL A 317 12.58 1.09 -14.33
CA VAL A 317 11.44 1.52 -13.49
C VAL A 317 10.27 0.55 -13.65
N LYS A 318 9.95 0.13 -14.88
CA LYS A 318 8.93 -0.91 -15.11
C LYS A 318 9.27 -2.23 -14.45
N ALA A 319 10.54 -2.62 -14.43
CA ALA A 319 10.98 -3.86 -13.81
C ALA A 319 10.85 -3.83 -12.28
N MET A 320 11.20 -2.71 -11.68
CA MET A 320 11.06 -2.46 -10.25
C MET A 320 9.59 -2.28 -9.82
N SER A 321 8.74 -1.71 -10.70
CA SER A 321 7.31 -1.49 -10.42
C SER A 321 6.45 -2.73 -10.68
N ASN A 322 6.78 -3.55 -11.70
CA ASN A 322 6.02 -4.76 -12.03
C ASN A 322 6.52 -5.96 -11.25
N LYS A 323 5.82 -6.30 -10.15
CA LYS A 323 6.00 -7.57 -9.43
C LYS A 323 5.79 -8.83 -10.32
N ASN A 324 5.21 -8.67 -11.51
CA ASN A 324 4.97 -9.72 -12.51
C ASN A 324 6.04 -9.82 -13.61
N ILE A 325 7.18 -9.11 -13.52
CA ILE A 325 8.25 -9.32 -14.52
C ILE A 325 8.67 -10.80 -14.57
N LEU A 326 8.71 -11.46 -13.41
CA LEU A 326 9.02 -12.88 -13.27
C LEU A 326 8.03 -13.77 -14.03
N SER A 327 6.77 -13.32 -14.21
CA SER A 327 5.78 -14.07 -14.99
C SER A 327 5.94 -13.91 -16.50
N ARG A 328 6.71 -12.91 -16.94
CA ARG A 328 7.03 -12.65 -18.36
C ARG A 328 8.35 -13.30 -18.79
N VAL A 329 9.17 -13.73 -17.84
CA VAL A 329 10.42 -14.44 -18.11
C VAL A 329 10.13 -15.95 -18.16
N PRO A 330 10.26 -16.61 -19.32
CA PRO A 330 10.07 -18.05 -19.41
C PRO A 330 11.00 -18.79 -18.43
N GLY A 331 10.46 -19.75 -17.66
CA GLY A 331 11.21 -20.56 -16.70
C GLY A 331 11.25 -20.05 -15.26
N VAL A 332 11.07 -18.75 -15.01
CA VAL A 332 11.22 -18.17 -13.65
C VAL A 332 10.04 -18.49 -12.73
N ILE A 333 8.83 -18.66 -13.26
CA ILE A 333 7.68 -19.14 -12.48
C ILE A 333 7.99 -20.50 -11.85
N ASN A 334 8.68 -21.39 -12.57
CA ASN A 334 9.06 -22.71 -12.06
C ASN A 334 10.06 -22.57 -10.90
N ASP A 335 10.99 -21.62 -10.96
CA ASP A 335 11.92 -21.35 -9.85
C ASP A 335 11.22 -20.80 -8.61
N VAL A 336 10.21 -19.94 -8.79
CA VAL A 336 9.40 -19.43 -7.67
C VAL A 336 8.62 -20.56 -7.01
N GLN A 337 7.94 -21.40 -7.80
CA GLN A 337 7.21 -22.57 -7.30
C GLN A 337 8.16 -23.54 -6.58
N LYS A 338 9.34 -23.80 -7.16
CA LYS A 338 10.36 -24.66 -6.56
C LYS A 338 10.83 -24.13 -5.21
N LYS A 339 11.12 -22.83 -5.09
CA LYS A 339 11.49 -22.21 -3.80
C LYS A 339 10.39 -22.28 -2.75
N ILE A 340 9.13 -22.12 -3.15
CA ILE A 340 7.97 -22.25 -2.25
C ILE A 340 7.87 -23.71 -1.75
N LEU A 341 8.00 -24.68 -2.65
CA LEU A 341 8.00 -26.11 -2.31
C LEU A 341 9.17 -26.49 -1.41
N GLU A 342 10.40 -26.08 -1.74
CA GLU A 342 11.60 -26.35 -0.95
C GLU A 342 11.49 -25.85 0.50
N LYS A 343 10.87 -24.68 0.69
CA LYS A 343 10.63 -24.11 2.02
C LYS A 343 9.48 -24.76 2.77
N GLY A 344 8.42 -25.15 2.05
CA GLY A 344 7.17 -25.56 2.69
C GLY A 344 6.96 -27.06 2.83
N LEU A 345 7.63 -27.90 2.03
CA LEU A 345 7.53 -29.35 2.13
C LEU A 345 8.18 -29.88 3.41
N ILE A 346 7.49 -30.79 4.10
CA ILE A 346 8.00 -31.41 5.33
C ILE A 346 8.89 -32.60 4.99
N SER A 347 9.99 -32.75 5.75
CA SER A 347 11.19 -33.52 5.40
C SER A 347 10.98 -35.01 5.11
N SER A 348 9.87 -35.62 5.52
CA SER A 348 9.51 -36.99 5.14
C SER A 348 9.13 -37.15 3.66
N ASN A 349 8.83 -36.05 2.94
CA ASN A 349 8.37 -36.05 1.54
C ASN A 349 9.31 -35.27 0.58
N LYS A 350 10.60 -35.14 0.91
CA LYS A 350 11.58 -34.35 0.10
C LYS A 350 11.97 -34.96 -1.25
N SER A 351 11.50 -36.15 -1.60
CA SER A 351 11.62 -36.66 -2.97
C SER A 351 10.45 -36.11 -3.80
N ASN A 352 10.73 -35.45 -4.93
CA ASN A 352 9.91 -35.05 -6.12
C ASN A 352 8.50 -35.68 -6.35
N GLN A 353 7.71 -35.98 -5.33
CA GLN A 353 6.39 -36.58 -5.44
C GLN A 353 5.37 -35.47 -5.40
N SER A 354 4.82 -35.16 -6.56
CA SER A 354 3.53 -34.48 -6.64
C SER A 354 2.50 -35.31 -5.86
N HIS A 355 1.86 -34.71 -4.86
CA HIS A 355 0.76 -35.32 -4.10
C HIS A 355 -0.58 -35.18 -4.84
N LYS A 356 -0.56 -35.28 -6.17
CA LYS A 356 -1.79 -35.24 -6.99
C LYS A 356 -2.60 -36.53 -6.94
N ASN A 357 -1.99 -37.62 -6.51
CA ASN A 357 -2.63 -38.94 -6.50
C ASN A 357 -3.41 -39.23 -5.21
N ILE A 358 -3.33 -38.36 -4.20
CA ILE A 358 -4.03 -38.52 -2.91
C ILE A 358 -4.89 -37.29 -2.61
N PRO A 359 -6.09 -37.44 -2.03
CA PRO A 359 -6.88 -36.30 -1.56
C PRO A 359 -6.14 -35.52 -0.47
N CYS A 360 -6.00 -34.20 -0.68
CA CYS A 360 -5.35 -33.29 0.25
C CYS A 360 -6.34 -32.24 0.75
N PHE A 361 -6.13 -31.74 1.97
CA PHE A 361 -6.97 -30.72 2.60
C PHE A 361 -6.14 -29.50 2.95
N LEU A 362 -6.65 -28.31 2.60
CA LEU A 362 -5.96 -27.04 2.79
C LEU A 362 -6.59 -26.25 3.94
N GLY A 363 -5.77 -25.83 4.90
CA GLY A 363 -6.15 -24.88 5.93
C GLY A 363 -5.40 -23.57 5.79
N ILE A 364 -6.14 -22.46 5.87
CA ILE A 364 -5.62 -21.10 5.64
C ILE A 364 -5.97 -20.24 6.85
N ASP A 365 -4.97 -19.80 7.61
CA ASP A 365 -5.11 -18.82 8.68
C ASP A 365 -4.69 -17.44 8.17
N LEU A 366 -5.65 -16.54 7.95
CA LEU A 366 -5.44 -15.17 7.49
C LEU A 366 -5.34 -14.21 8.68
N GLY A 367 -4.19 -14.25 9.36
CA GLY A 367 -3.84 -13.33 10.43
C GLY A 367 -3.57 -11.90 9.93
N SER A 368 -3.49 -10.96 10.88
CA SER A 368 -3.25 -9.53 10.63
C SER A 368 -1.86 -9.25 10.02
N ALA A 369 -0.80 -9.80 10.63
CA ALA A 369 0.57 -9.64 10.15
C ALA A 369 0.97 -10.72 9.12
N PHE A 370 0.59 -11.98 9.39
CA PHE A 370 1.02 -13.13 8.59
C PHE A 370 -0.13 -14.08 8.30
N ALA A 371 -0.18 -14.57 7.06
CA ALA A 371 -0.99 -15.72 6.67
C ALA A 371 -0.20 -17.02 6.84
N LYS A 372 -0.86 -18.11 7.28
CA LYS A 372 -0.28 -19.45 7.35
C LYS A 372 -1.14 -20.43 6.57
N LEU A 373 -0.49 -21.27 5.78
CA LEU A 373 -1.12 -22.29 4.96
C LEU A 373 -0.56 -23.64 5.38
N THR A 374 -1.47 -24.61 5.56
CA THR A 374 -1.13 -25.98 5.91
C THR A 374 -1.89 -26.94 5.00
N VAL A 375 -1.18 -27.90 4.40
CA VAL A 375 -1.77 -29.00 3.64
C VAL A 375 -1.56 -30.30 4.38
N ILE A 376 -2.64 -31.07 4.53
CA ILE A 376 -2.64 -32.40 5.15
C ILE A 376 -3.24 -33.46 4.22
N ASP A 377 -2.88 -34.72 4.45
CA ASP A 377 -3.51 -35.88 3.81
C ASP A 377 -4.79 -36.36 4.55
N GLU A 378 -5.36 -37.47 4.08
CA GLU A 378 -6.55 -38.09 4.68
C GLU A 378 -6.35 -38.63 6.11
N GLU A 379 -5.11 -38.98 6.46
CA GLU A 379 -4.72 -39.43 7.79
C GLU A 379 -4.52 -38.24 8.73
N GLY A 380 -4.24 -37.06 8.19
CA GLY A 380 -3.95 -35.84 8.93
C GLY A 380 -2.46 -35.57 9.09
N ASN A 381 -1.61 -36.29 8.35
CA ASN A 381 -0.19 -36.03 8.32
C ASN A 381 0.07 -34.72 7.59
N TRP A 382 1.07 -33.97 8.05
CA TRP A 382 1.45 -32.72 7.42
C TRP A 382 2.23 -32.97 6.14
N LEU A 383 1.76 -32.43 5.02
CA LEU A 383 2.46 -32.49 3.74
C LEU A 383 3.23 -31.20 3.46
N PHE A 384 2.62 -30.06 3.82
CA PHE A 384 3.16 -28.74 3.54
C PHE A 384 2.76 -27.75 4.63
N LYS A 385 3.68 -26.87 5.01
CA LYS A 385 3.39 -25.69 5.85
C LYS A 385 4.15 -24.48 5.32
N TYR A 386 3.49 -23.34 5.20
CA TYR A 386 4.13 -22.13 4.72
C TYR A 386 3.49 -20.91 5.35
N PHE A 387 4.30 -19.89 5.63
CA PHE A 387 3.82 -18.61 6.11
C PHE A 387 4.32 -17.48 5.22
N LEU A 388 3.54 -16.42 5.14
CA LEU A 388 3.86 -15.23 4.36
C LEU A 388 3.23 -14.00 5.02
N PRO A 389 3.70 -12.78 4.71
CA PRO A 389 3.00 -11.56 5.08
C PRO A 389 1.53 -11.63 4.64
N SER A 390 0.63 -11.07 5.44
CA SER A 390 -0.82 -11.13 5.18
C SER A 390 -1.18 -10.62 3.78
N MET A 391 -2.32 -11.08 3.25
CA MET A 391 -2.79 -10.75 1.89
C MET A 391 -2.98 -9.25 1.63
N THR A 392 -3.19 -8.46 2.69
CA THR A 392 -3.23 -6.99 2.62
C THR A 392 -1.89 -6.39 2.18
N ASN A 393 -0.78 -7.07 2.49
CA ASN A 393 0.58 -6.59 2.25
C ASN A 393 1.18 -7.15 0.95
N ASP A 394 0.88 -8.40 0.56
CA ASP A 394 1.37 -8.96 -0.71
C ASP A 394 0.42 -9.98 -1.37
N LYS A 395 -0.56 -9.47 -2.15
CA LYS A 395 -1.52 -10.28 -2.91
C LYS A 395 -0.86 -11.22 -3.93
N GLN A 396 0.26 -10.81 -4.54
CA GLN A 396 0.89 -11.59 -5.61
C GLN A 396 1.64 -12.79 -5.04
N LEU A 397 2.34 -12.62 -3.92
CA LEU A 397 2.98 -13.74 -3.22
C LEU A 397 1.94 -14.79 -2.80
N PHE A 398 0.80 -14.35 -2.25
CA PHE A 398 -0.29 -15.26 -1.90
C PHE A 398 -0.81 -16.03 -3.12
N LYS A 399 -1.05 -15.33 -4.25
CA LYS A 399 -1.45 -15.96 -5.52
C LYS A 399 -0.42 -16.99 -6.02
N ASN A 400 0.87 -16.68 -5.89
CA ASN A 400 1.95 -17.60 -6.28
C ASN A 400 1.95 -18.86 -5.40
N VAL A 401 1.75 -18.71 -4.08
CA VAL A 401 1.62 -19.85 -3.16
C VAL A 401 0.41 -20.70 -3.51
N MET A 402 -0.79 -20.10 -3.66
CA MET A 402 -2.00 -20.84 -4.05
C MET A 402 -1.83 -21.58 -5.38
N THR A 403 -1.25 -20.92 -6.39
CA THR A 403 -0.95 -21.55 -7.68
C THR A 403 0.01 -22.73 -7.53
N THR A 404 1.05 -22.58 -6.68
CA THR A 404 1.99 -23.65 -6.36
C THR A 404 1.27 -24.84 -5.72
N LEU A 405 0.37 -24.56 -4.77
CA LEU A 405 -0.40 -25.58 -4.06
C LEU A 405 -1.32 -26.35 -5.03
N SER A 406 -2.16 -25.64 -5.80
CA SER A 406 -3.04 -26.28 -6.79
C SER A 406 -2.29 -27.06 -7.86
N SER A 407 -1.05 -26.66 -8.18
CA SER A 407 -0.22 -27.34 -9.17
C SER A 407 0.44 -28.62 -8.66
N ASN A 408 0.57 -28.80 -7.34
CA ASN A 408 1.37 -29.89 -6.75
C ASN A 408 0.58 -30.82 -5.82
N PHE A 409 -0.54 -30.35 -5.26
CA PHE A 409 -1.41 -31.09 -4.36
C PHE A 409 -2.81 -31.21 -4.95
N ASN A 410 -3.43 -32.39 -4.81
CA ASN A 410 -4.85 -32.54 -5.13
C ASN A 410 -5.70 -32.05 -3.95
N ILE A 411 -5.84 -30.73 -3.82
CA ILE A 411 -6.66 -30.12 -2.77
C ILE A 411 -8.13 -30.35 -3.10
N VAL A 412 -8.78 -31.25 -2.37
CA VAL A 412 -10.19 -31.61 -2.58
C VAL A 412 -11.16 -30.77 -1.76
N TYR A 413 -10.65 -30.12 -0.70
CA TYR A 413 -11.45 -29.26 0.18
C TYR A 413 -10.55 -28.35 1.01
N SER A 414 -11.05 -27.17 1.37
CA SER A 414 -10.31 -26.13 2.05
C SER A 414 -11.13 -25.43 3.15
N CYS A 415 -10.43 -24.88 4.15
CA CYS A 415 -11.04 -24.05 5.18
C CYS A 415 -10.20 -22.80 5.45
N ALA A 416 -10.83 -21.62 5.45
CA ALA A 416 -10.21 -20.38 5.87
C ALA A 416 -10.64 -19.93 7.27
N THR A 417 -9.71 -19.31 7.99
CA THR A 417 -9.88 -18.73 9.32
C THR A 417 -9.04 -17.45 9.45
N GLY A 418 -9.02 -16.83 10.63
CA GLY A 418 -8.34 -15.55 10.86
C GLY A 418 -9.23 -14.31 10.60
N TYR A 419 -8.77 -13.13 10.99
CA TYR A 419 -9.47 -11.86 10.75
C TYR A 419 -9.77 -11.62 9.26
N GLY A 420 -8.84 -12.00 8.38
CA GLY A 420 -8.97 -11.83 6.93
C GLY A 420 -9.93 -12.80 6.24
N ARG A 421 -10.45 -13.82 6.94
CA ARG A 421 -11.23 -14.93 6.35
C ARG A 421 -12.44 -14.49 5.52
N LYS A 422 -13.14 -13.44 5.94
CA LYS A 422 -14.34 -12.95 5.23
C LYS A 422 -14.02 -12.33 3.86
N HIS A 423 -12.77 -11.95 3.64
CA HIS A 423 -12.31 -11.35 2.38
C HIS A 423 -11.71 -12.40 1.43
N PHE A 424 -11.62 -13.66 1.84
CA PHE A 424 -11.12 -14.75 1.01
C PHE A 424 -12.27 -15.63 0.55
N THR A 425 -12.72 -15.43 -0.68
CA THR A 425 -13.89 -16.10 -1.27
C THR A 425 -13.56 -17.41 -1.99
N GLU A 426 -12.27 -17.74 -2.12
CA GLU A 426 -11.78 -18.93 -2.86
C GLU A 426 -11.62 -20.17 -1.95
N THR A 427 -12.38 -20.25 -0.85
CA THR A 427 -12.38 -21.42 0.06
C THR A 427 -13.75 -22.08 0.15
N ASP A 428 -13.76 -23.38 0.41
CA ASP A 428 -15.00 -24.16 0.51
C ASP A 428 -15.76 -23.85 1.80
N ILE A 429 -15.04 -23.61 2.91
CA ILE A 429 -15.67 -23.30 4.20
C ILE A 429 -14.89 -22.25 4.99
N ILE A 430 -15.61 -21.48 5.79
CA ILE A 430 -15.04 -20.51 6.71
C ILE A 430 -15.40 -20.88 8.15
N LYS A 431 -14.40 -20.88 9.04
CA LYS A 431 -14.57 -21.09 10.49
C LYS A 431 -13.83 -20.04 11.30
N THR A 432 -14.15 -19.96 12.60
CA THR A 432 -13.47 -19.03 13.51
C THR A 432 -12.11 -19.59 13.92
N GLU A 433 -11.17 -18.71 14.30
CA GLU A 433 -9.86 -19.12 14.83
C GLU A 433 -10.02 -20.01 16.05
N ILE A 434 -11.03 -19.75 16.88
CA ILE A 434 -11.33 -20.52 18.10
C ILE A 434 -11.67 -21.97 17.76
N ASN A 435 -12.55 -22.20 16.78
CA ASN A 435 -12.89 -23.55 16.35
C ASN A 435 -11.71 -24.26 15.69
N CYS A 436 -10.93 -23.55 14.88
CA CYS A 436 -9.75 -24.10 14.22
C CYS A 436 -8.64 -24.43 15.24
N ALA A 437 -8.38 -23.58 16.22
CA ALA A 437 -7.44 -23.84 17.30
C ALA A 437 -7.82 -25.11 18.09
N ALA A 438 -9.09 -25.22 18.50
CA ALA A 438 -9.61 -26.41 19.16
C ALA A 438 -9.41 -27.67 18.29
N ALA A 439 -9.82 -27.63 17.02
CA ALA A 439 -9.65 -28.77 16.11
C ALA A 439 -8.18 -29.16 15.90
N GLY A 440 -7.27 -28.18 15.86
CA GLY A 440 -5.84 -28.40 15.68
C GLY A 440 -5.19 -29.05 16.89
N VAL A 441 -5.44 -28.53 18.10
CA VAL A 441 -4.90 -29.11 19.34
C VAL A 441 -5.50 -30.49 19.60
N SER A 442 -6.80 -30.66 19.34
CA SER A 442 -7.52 -31.93 19.52
C SER A 442 -7.07 -33.06 18.59
N HIS A 443 -6.26 -32.77 17.57
CA HIS A 443 -5.60 -33.84 16.82
C HIS A 443 -4.54 -34.56 17.66
N PHE A 444 -3.76 -33.79 18.43
CA PHE A 444 -2.66 -34.30 19.24
C PHE A 444 -3.10 -34.71 20.65
N PHE A 445 -4.02 -33.93 21.23
CA PHE A 445 -4.43 -34.10 22.63
C PHE A 445 -5.94 -34.18 22.73
N LYS A 446 -6.50 -35.38 22.89
CA LYS A 446 -7.95 -35.62 23.02
C LYS A 446 -8.48 -35.36 24.43
N GLY A 447 -9.75 -35.00 24.53
CA GLY A 447 -10.46 -34.82 25.79
C GLY A 447 -10.47 -33.38 26.29
N GLU A 448 -10.82 -33.18 27.55
CA GLU A 448 -11.00 -31.85 28.14
C GLU A 448 -9.67 -31.08 28.22
N LYS A 449 -9.63 -29.83 27.73
CA LYS A 449 -8.40 -29.02 27.71
C LYS A 449 -8.63 -27.51 27.75
N ASN A 450 -7.61 -26.78 28.18
CA ASN A 450 -7.47 -25.35 27.98
C ASN A 450 -6.43 -25.09 26.89
N ILE A 451 -6.68 -24.12 26.02
CA ILE A 451 -5.76 -23.68 24.96
C ILE A 451 -5.48 -22.19 25.17
N ILE A 452 -4.21 -21.82 25.25
CA ILE A 452 -3.74 -20.44 25.28
C ILE A 452 -3.13 -20.12 23.91
N ASP A 453 -3.80 -19.29 23.13
CA ASP A 453 -3.32 -18.81 21.84
C ASP A 453 -2.83 -17.36 22.00
N ILE A 454 -1.53 -17.15 21.77
CA ILE A 454 -0.92 -15.82 21.86
C ILE A 454 -0.51 -15.38 20.45
N GLY A 455 -1.36 -14.54 19.87
CA GLY A 455 -1.22 -13.99 18.54
C GLY A 455 -0.39 -12.70 18.48
N GLY A 456 -0.37 -12.10 17.30
CA GLY A 456 0.28 -10.80 17.08
C GLY A 456 -0.49 -9.64 17.71
N GLU A 457 -1.82 -9.72 17.73
CA GLU A 457 -2.72 -8.62 18.14
C GLU A 457 -3.66 -8.96 19.30
N ASP A 458 -3.86 -10.24 19.58
CA ASP A 458 -4.79 -10.71 20.61
C ASP A 458 -4.22 -11.91 21.39
N ILE A 459 -4.88 -12.20 22.52
CA ILE A 459 -4.68 -13.41 23.32
C ILE A 459 -6.05 -14.07 23.47
N LYS A 460 -6.10 -15.39 23.26
CA LYS A 460 -7.30 -16.21 23.43
C LYS A 460 -7.05 -17.32 24.45
N ILE A 461 -7.98 -17.52 25.37
CA ILE A 461 -8.06 -18.74 26.19
C ILE A 461 -9.32 -19.49 25.77
N ILE A 462 -9.16 -20.74 25.33
CA ILE A 462 -10.24 -21.57 24.81
C ILE A 462 -10.37 -22.80 25.72
N ARG A 463 -11.58 -23.06 26.19
CA ARG A 463 -11.92 -24.27 26.94
C ARG A 463 -12.65 -25.25 26.02
N CYS A 464 -12.10 -26.44 25.91
CA CYS A 464 -12.73 -27.58 25.25
C CYS A 464 -13.26 -28.61 26.25
N ASP A 465 -14.42 -29.19 25.96
CA ASP A 465 -15.01 -30.29 26.73
C ASP A 465 -14.35 -31.65 26.42
N ILE A 466 -14.84 -32.72 27.03
CA ILE A 466 -14.35 -34.10 26.86
C ILE A 466 -14.53 -34.63 25.42
N GLU A 467 -15.43 -34.02 24.64
CA GLU A 467 -15.71 -34.36 23.25
C GLU A 467 -14.93 -33.49 22.26
N ASP A 468 -13.96 -32.70 22.74
CA ASP A 468 -13.16 -31.73 21.99
C ASP A 468 -13.95 -30.51 21.46
N ASN A 469 -15.21 -30.30 21.88
CA ASN A 469 -15.99 -29.14 21.46
C ASN A 469 -15.59 -27.90 22.27
N VAL A 470 -15.69 -26.72 21.64
CA VAL A 470 -15.47 -25.45 22.35
C VAL A 470 -16.65 -25.18 23.28
N GLU A 471 -16.41 -25.28 24.59
CA GLU A 471 -17.40 -24.99 25.63
C GLU A 471 -17.46 -23.49 25.93
N ASN A 472 -16.30 -22.85 26.07
CA ASN A 472 -16.20 -21.42 26.36
C ASN A 472 -14.88 -20.83 25.85
N PHE A 473 -14.82 -19.52 25.66
CA PHE A 473 -13.59 -18.82 25.32
C PHE A 473 -13.56 -17.40 25.89
N TYR A 474 -12.35 -16.93 26.15
CA TYR A 474 -12.04 -15.59 26.59
C TYR A 474 -11.03 -14.97 25.63
N MET A 475 -11.23 -13.71 25.28
CA MET A 475 -10.34 -12.99 24.38
C MET A 475 -10.17 -11.55 24.85
N ASN A 476 -8.96 -11.03 24.73
CA ASN A 476 -8.69 -9.61 24.90
C ASN A 476 -8.60 -8.97 23.51
N ASP A 477 -9.63 -8.21 23.13
CA ASP A 477 -9.62 -7.40 21.92
C ASP A 477 -9.25 -5.95 22.27
N LYS A 478 -8.25 -5.41 21.55
CA LYS A 478 -7.87 -3.98 21.42
C LYS A 478 -6.80 -3.41 22.35
N CYS A 479 -6.19 -4.18 23.24
CA CYS A 479 -5.02 -3.72 23.99
C CYS A 479 -3.78 -4.53 23.59
N ALA A 480 -2.93 -3.91 22.74
CA ALA A 480 -1.70 -4.50 22.19
C ALA A 480 -0.72 -5.00 23.26
N ALA A 481 -0.78 -4.49 24.49
CA ALA A 481 0.05 -5.00 25.57
C ALA A 481 -0.17 -6.52 25.74
N GLY A 482 0.89 -7.31 25.81
CA GLY A 482 0.74 -8.77 25.96
C GLY A 482 0.84 -9.61 24.69
N THR A 483 0.88 -9.00 23.49
CA THR A 483 0.85 -9.73 22.22
C THR A 483 2.19 -9.60 21.47
N GLY A 484 2.31 -10.25 20.31
CA GLY A 484 3.54 -10.17 19.49
C GLY A 484 3.91 -8.74 19.05
N SER A 485 2.92 -7.87 18.80
CA SER A 485 3.17 -6.46 18.48
C SER A 485 3.81 -5.71 19.65
N PHE A 486 3.35 -5.95 20.88
CA PHE A 486 3.97 -5.39 22.07
C PHE A 486 5.40 -5.88 22.27
N LEU A 487 5.66 -7.18 22.12
CA LEU A 487 7.03 -7.72 22.18
C LEU A 487 7.94 -7.03 21.17
N SER A 488 7.47 -6.82 19.94
CA SER A 488 8.24 -6.17 18.88
C SER A 488 8.56 -4.71 19.18
N GLU A 489 7.54 -3.92 19.56
CA GLU A 489 7.72 -2.50 19.87
C GLU A 489 8.61 -2.27 21.10
N ILE A 490 8.52 -3.14 22.09
CA ILE A 490 9.33 -3.03 23.30
C ILE A 490 10.77 -3.47 23.06
N ALA A 491 10.98 -4.59 22.36
CA ALA A 491 12.32 -5.07 22.04
C ALA A 491 13.12 -4.00 21.25
N GLU A 492 12.49 -3.36 20.27
CA GLU A 492 13.08 -2.25 19.51
C GLU A 492 13.53 -1.10 20.43
N ARG A 493 12.68 -0.69 21.38
CA ARG A 493 12.99 0.40 22.32
C ARG A 493 14.07 0.05 23.33
N ALA A 494 14.11 -1.20 23.77
CA ALA A 494 15.16 -1.69 24.65
C ALA A 494 16.47 -2.01 23.88
N ASN A 495 16.50 -1.82 22.56
CA ASN A 495 17.59 -2.20 21.68
C ASN A 495 17.97 -3.70 21.83
N ILE A 496 16.95 -4.54 22.03
CA ILE A 496 17.06 -6.01 22.12
C ILE A 496 16.64 -6.59 20.78
N HIS A 497 17.47 -7.47 20.21
CA HIS A 497 17.02 -8.26 19.08
C HIS A 497 15.93 -9.25 19.54
N ILE A 498 14.72 -9.13 18.98
CA ILE A 498 13.52 -9.85 19.47
C ILE A 498 13.72 -11.37 19.56
N SER A 499 14.49 -11.96 18.66
CA SER A 499 14.77 -13.41 18.66
C SER A 499 15.65 -13.87 19.83
N GLU A 500 16.42 -12.97 20.44
CA GLU A 500 17.32 -13.27 21.56
C GLU A 500 16.64 -13.04 22.91
N MET A 501 15.53 -12.28 22.92
CA MET A 501 14.84 -11.84 24.13
C MET A 501 14.45 -13.01 25.05
N SER A 502 14.01 -14.15 24.49
CA SER A 502 13.64 -15.34 25.28
C SER A 502 14.84 -15.92 26.02
N SER A 503 15.99 -16.01 25.35
CA SER A 503 17.22 -16.52 25.96
C SER A 503 17.75 -15.54 27.01
N MET A 504 17.74 -14.24 26.71
CA MET A 504 18.15 -13.19 27.67
C MET A 504 17.30 -13.22 28.94
N ALA A 505 15.98 -13.28 28.83
CA ALA A 505 15.09 -13.32 29.99
C ALA A 505 15.34 -14.52 30.91
N SER A 506 15.72 -15.67 30.34
CA SER A 506 16.02 -16.89 31.10
C SER A 506 17.26 -16.79 31.99
N LEU A 507 18.11 -15.77 31.79
CA LEU A 507 19.31 -15.54 32.59
C LEU A 507 19.06 -14.67 33.83
N SER A 508 17.86 -14.10 33.96
CA SER A 508 17.47 -13.25 35.08
C SER A 508 16.61 -14.00 36.10
N ASN A 509 16.77 -13.63 37.37
CA ASN A 509 15.89 -14.01 38.47
C ASN A 509 15.19 -12.78 39.09
N TYR A 510 15.21 -11.62 38.41
CA TYR A 510 14.69 -10.37 38.93
C TYR A 510 13.22 -10.18 38.56
N ASP A 511 12.33 -10.13 39.56
CA ASP A 511 10.87 -10.05 39.43
C ASP A 511 10.36 -8.60 39.42
N LYS A 512 10.79 -7.77 38.47
CA LYS A 512 10.19 -6.44 38.29
C LYS A 512 9.07 -6.47 37.27
N GLU A 513 7.88 -6.04 37.70
CA GLU A 513 6.70 -5.95 36.84
C GLU A 513 6.54 -4.54 36.25
N LEU A 514 6.03 -4.47 35.01
CA LEU A 514 5.56 -3.24 34.40
C LEU A 514 4.24 -2.81 35.04
N ASN A 515 4.20 -1.60 35.60
CA ASN A 515 2.99 -1.05 36.23
C ASN A 515 1.90 -0.68 35.21
N SER A 516 2.30 -0.36 33.98
CA SER A 516 1.39 0.13 32.95
C SER A 516 1.01 -0.91 31.89
N PHE A 517 -0.29 -1.15 31.72
CA PHE A 517 -0.84 -2.04 30.68
C PHE A 517 -1.02 -1.39 29.30
N CYS A 518 -0.74 -0.08 29.16
CA CYS A 518 -0.79 0.59 27.87
C CYS A 518 0.59 0.56 27.24
N THR A 519 0.71 0.11 25.99
CA THR A 519 1.98 0.08 25.25
C THR A 519 2.69 1.43 25.23
N VAL A 520 1.94 2.55 25.21
CA VAL A 520 2.51 3.91 25.27
C VAL A 520 3.21 4.18 26.60
N PHE A 521 2.60 3.79 27.72
CA PHE A 521 3.18 4.01 29.05
C PHE A 521 4.27 2.98 29.39
N ALA A 522 4.09 1.73 28.96
CA ALA A 522 5.10 0.68 29.11
C ALA A 522 6.43 1.09 28.46
N LYS A 523 6.39 1.78 27.31
CA LYS A 523 7.59 2.34 26.66
C LYS A 523 8.33 3.32 27.58
N THR A 524 7.64 4.25 28.21
CA THR A 524 8.25 5.22 29.13
C THR A 524 8.84 4.51 30.35
N GLU A 525 8.13 3.53 30.89
CA GLU A 525 8.59 2.77 32.05
C GLU A 525 9.86 1.96 31.76
N ILE A 526 9.93 1.32 30.59
CA ILE A 526 11.14 0.58 30.17
C ILE A 526 12.32 1.52 29.94
N MET A 527 12.09 2.70 29.34
CA MET A 527 13.15 3.70 29.20
C MET A 527 13.68 4.15 30.57
N ASN A 528 12.81 4.34 31.56
CA ASN A 528 13.25 4.67 32.91
C ASN A 528 14.10 3.55 33.51
N TRP A 529 13.71 2.27 33.33
CA TRP A 529 14.54 1.15 33.80
C TRP A 529 15.92 1.12 33.16
N ILE A 530 16.01 1.45 31.86
CA ILE A 530 17.29 1.57 31.14
C ILE A 530 18.11 2.74 31.72
N PHE A 531 17.49 3.90 31.95
CA PHE A 531 18.18 5.06 32.54
C PHE A 531 18.64 4.80 33.98
N ASP A 532 17.88 4.00 34.75
CA ASP A 532 18.22 3.56 36.10
C ASP A 532 19.33 2.48 36.12
N GLY A 533 19.85 2.08 34.95
CA GLY A 533 20.96 1.13 34.83
C GLY A 533 20.56 -0.34 34.99
N MET A 534 19.29 -0.68 34.76
CA MET A 534 18.82 -2.07 34.83
C MET A 534 19.47 -2.95 33.74
N LYS A 535 19.81 -4.18 34.10
CA LYS A 535 20.35 -5.15 33.16
C LYS A 535 19.29 -5.55 32.12
N ILE A 536 19.75 -5.85 30.91
CA ILE A 536 18.86 -6.13 29.77
C ILE A 536 18.09 -7.44 29.96
N GLU A 537 18.69 -8.40 30.66
CA GLU A 537 18.09 -9.68 31.05
C GLU A 537 16.91 -9.46 32.03
N ASP A 538 17.08 -8.53 32.98
CA ASP A 538 16.05 -8.17 33.96
C ASP A 538 14.87 -7.47 33.29
N ILE A 539 15.15 -6.56 32.34
CA ILE A 539 14.13 -5.90 31.52
C ILE A 539 13.38 -6.94 30.69
N ALA A 540 14.09 -7.83 29.99
CA ALA A 540 13.49 -8.88 29.16
C ALA A 540 12.56 -9.79 29.97
N ARG A 541 12.98 -10.21 31.18
CA ARG A 541 12.15 -11.03 32.08
C ARG A 541 10.93 -10.26 32.61
N GLY A 542 11.09 -8.99 32.99
CA GLY A 542 9.98 -8.15 33.42
C GLY A 542 8.88 -7.97 32.36
N ILE A 543 9.27 -7.94 31.08
CA ILE A 543 8.32 -7.91 29.97
C ILE A 543 7.52 -9.22 29.91
N TYR A 544 8.15 -10.39 30.02
CA TYR A 544 7.43 -11.67 30.05
C TYR A 544 6.50 -11.80 31.25
N ILE A 545 6.90 -11.31 32.43
CA ILE A 545 6.04 -11.24 33.62
C ILE A 545 4.79 -10.41 33.32
N SER A 546 4.94 -9.25 32.68
CA SER A 546 3.81 -8.41 32.29
C SER A 546 2.82 -9.13 31.37
N ILE A 547 3.33 -9.89 30.38
CA ILE A 547 2.50 -10.74 29.50
C ILE A 547 1.78 -11.82 30.33
N ALA A 548 2.52 -12.54 31.18
CA ALA A 548 1.95 -13.60 32.00
C ALA A 548 0.88 -13.09 32.97
N ASN A 549 1.06 -11.91 33.56
CA ASN A 549 0.06 -11.28 34.41
C ASN A 549 -1.21 -10.90 33.64
N LYS A 550 -1.09 -10.60 32.35
CA LYS A 550 -2.25 -10.36 31.50
C LYS A 550 -3.01 -11.65 31.20
N VAL A 551 -2.30 -12.73 30.88
CA VAL A 551 -2.91 -14.06 30.70
C VAL A 551 -3.57 -14.52 32.01
N ALA A 552 -2.94 -14.28 33.17
CA ALA A 552 -3.47 -14.64 34.49
C ALA A 552 -4.78 -13.94 34.88
N LYS A 553 -5.11 -12.80 34.24
CA LYS A 553 -6.40 -12.13 34.43
C LYS A 553 -7.53 -12.77 33.61
N MET A 554 -7.18 -13.65 32.67
CA MET A 554 -8.15 -14.42 31.89
C MET A 554 -8.43 -15.74 32.60
N ARG A 555 -9.65 -16.25 32.47
CA ARG A 555 -10.07 -17.45 33.19
C ARG A 555 -9.40 -18.69 32.58
N LEU A 556 -8.58 -19.36 33.38
CA LEU A 556 -8.01 -20.68 33.12
C LEU A 556 -8.46 -21.64 34.22
N ASP A 557 -9.03 -22.79 33.85
CA ASP A 557 -9.52 -23.72 34.85
C ASP A 557 -8.39 -24.65 35.33
N ALA A 558 -8.14 -24.62 36.65
CA ALA A 558 -6.95 -25.18 37.27
C ALA A 558 -6.79 -26.71 37.09
N GLY A 559 -7.89 -27.46 36.99
CA GLY A 559 -7.87 -28.93 36.94
C GLY A 559 -7.53 -29.56 35.59
N ILE A 560 -7.36 -28.78 34.51
CA ILE A 560 -7.50 -29.30 33.14
C ILE A 560 -6.29 -29.06 32.26
N PRO A 561 -5.74 -30.06 31.54
CA PRO A 561 -4.53 -29.92 30.73
C PRO A 561 -4.50 -28.63 29.90
N THR A 562 -3.36 -27.93 29.89
CA THR A 562 -3.24 -26.61 29.27
C THR A 562 -2.16 -26.59 28.20
N PHE A 563 -2.55 -26.19 27.00
CA PHE A 563 -1.70 -26.21 25.81
C PHE A 563 -1.51 -24.81 25.23
N MET A 564 -0.31 -24.47 24.80
CA MET A 564 0.00 -23.19 24.17
C MET A 564 0.22 -23.33 22.67
N ILE A 565 -0.36 -22.38 21.93
CA ILE A 565 -0.21 -22.24 20.48
C ILE A 565 0.03 -20.78 20.10
N GLY A 566 0.28 -20.53 18.81
CA GLY A 566 0.42 -19.19 18.25
C GLY A 566 1.86 -18.81 17.90
N GLY A 567 1.99 -17.67 17.23
CA GLY A 567 3.29 -17.19 16.72
C GLY A 567 4.22 -16.72 17.83
N VAL A 568 3.70 -16.16 18.93
CA VAL A 568 4.53 -15.67 20.02
C VAL A 568 5.24 -16.84 20.70
N ILE A 569 4.50 -17.88 21.12
CA ILE A 569 5.11 -19.01 21.83
C ILE A 569 6.08 -19.82 20.95
N ALA A 570 5.92 -19.78 19.63
CA ALA A 570 6.84 -20.39 18.68
C ALA A 570 8.25 -19.77 18.72
N HIS A 571 8.35 -18.48 19.04
CA HIS A 571 9.61 -17.73 19.02
C HIS A 571 10.06 -17.26 20.42
N HIS A 572 9.16 -17.32 21.40
CA HIS A 572 9.39 -16.87 22.77
C HIS A 572 9.04 -17.96 23.80
N PRO A 573 9.73 -19.12 23.75
CA PRO A 573 9.39 -20.28 24.57
C PRO A 573 9.53 -20.05 26.08
N TYR A 574 10.36 -19.10 26.53
CA TYR A 574 10.50 -18.79 27.97
C TYR A 574 9.18 -18.31 28.61
N LEU A 575 8.23 -17.81 27.81
CA LEU A 575 6.91 -17.45 28.30
C LEU A 575 6.15 -18.66 28.88
N LYS A 576 6.41 -19.89 28.39
CA LYS A 576 5.88 -21.11 29.02
C LYS A 576 6.30 -21.19 30.49
N THR A 577 7.59 -21.00 30.77
CA THR A 577 8.15 -21.11 32.13
C THR A 577 7.45 -20.15 33.09
N ILE A 578 7.35 -18.87 32.71
CA ILE A 578 6.70 -17.85 33.54
C ILE A 578 5.21 -18.14 33.74
N LEU A 579 4.50 -18.60 32.70
CA LEU A 579 3.09 -18.95 32.83
C LEU A 579 2.89 -20.19 33.72
N SER A 580 3.74 -21.20 33.59
CA SER A 580 3.70 -22.40 34.42
C SER A 580 3.91 -22.09 35.90
N GLU A 581 4.87 -21.21 36.21
CA GLU A 581 5.08 -20.68 37.56
C GLU A 581 3.85 -19.91 38.05
N LYS A 582 3.32 -19.00 37.22
CA LYS A 582 2.19 -18.14 37.59
C LYS A 582 0.91 -18.91 37.90
N PHE A 583 0.62 -19.95 37.13
CA PHE A 583 -0.55 -20.81 37.32
C PHE A 583 -0.30 -22.01 38.22
N ASN A 584 0.94 -22.18 38.72
CA ASN A 584 1.38 -23.35 39.48
C ASN A 584 0.97 -24.67 38.80
N LYS A 585 1.29 -24.77 37.50
CA LYS A 585 0.81 -25.84 36.63
C LYS A 585 1.76 -26.11 35.46
N ASP A 586 1.86 -27.38 35.07
CA ASP A 586 2.57 -27.74 33.85
C ASP A 586 1.75 -27.35 32.60
N ILE A 587 2.37 -26.55 31.74
CA ILE A 587 1.79 -26.06 30.49
C ILE A 587 2.62 -26.60 29.35
N GLU A 588 1.98 -27.21 28.36
CA GLU A 588 2.66 -27.82 27.23
C GLU A 588 2.58 -26.92 25.99
N ILE A 589 3.66 -26.85 25.20
CA ILE A 589 3.65 -26.16 23.90
C ILE A 589 3.39 -27.22 22.84
N VAL A 590 2.35 -27.01 22.02
CA VAL A 590 2.07 -27.94 20.92
C VAL A 590 3.13 -27.81 19.84
N ASP A 591 3.56 -28.93 19.25
CA ASP A 591 4.51 -28.93 18.14
C ASP A 591 4.05 -28.04 16.97
N ASN A 592 4.97 -27.27 16.40
CA ASN A 592 4.68 -26.27 15.37
C ASN A 592 3.58 -25.27 15.79
N PRO A 593 3.70 -24.63 16.96
CA PRO A 593 2.59 -23.90 17.58
C PRO A 593 2.04 -22.75 16.72
N GLN A 594 2.89 -22.14 15.88
CA GLN A 594 2.50 -21.08 14.93
C GLN A 594 1.51 -21.55 13.83
N TYR A 595 1.47 -22.84 13.52
CA TYR A 595 0.68 -23.38 12.43
C TYR A 595 -0.59 -24.10 12.88
N ILE A 596 -0.78 -24.34 14.19
CA ILE A 596 -1.86 -25.17 14.73
C ILE A 596 -3.25 -24.69 14.31
N VAL A 597 -3.46 -23.37 14.22
CA VAL A 597 -4.74 -22.81 13.76
C VAL A 597 -4.99 -23.14 12.28
N SER A 598 -4.00 -22.95 11.41
CA SER A 598 -4.12 -23.34 9.99
C SER A 598 -4.25 -24.86 9.81
N TYR A 599 -3.59 -25.66 10.65
CA TYR A 599 -3.72 -27.11 10.65
C TYR A 599 -5.12 -27.56 11.08
N GLY A 600 -5.66 -26.97 12.14
CA GLY A 600 -7.02 -27.26 12.58
C GLY A 600 -8.07 -26.84 11.57
N ALA A 601 -7.85 -25.78 10.80
CA ALA A 601 -8.67 -25.46 9.63
C ALA A 601 -8.63 -26.60 8.59
N ALA A 602 -7.45 -27.14 8.26
CA ALA A 602 -7.31 -28.29 7.36
C ALA A 602 -8.01 -29.55 7.92
N CYS A 603 -7.92 -29.81 9.23
CA CYS A 603 -8.64 -30.90 9.90
C CYS A 603 -10.17 -30.73 9.81
N ILE A 604 -10.67 -29.51 9.98
CA ILE A 604 -12.10 -29.24 9.81
C ILE A 604 -12.50 -29.48 8.35
N ALA A 605 -11.74 -28.96 7.38
CA ALA A 605 -11.98 -29.20 5.95
C ALA A 605 -12.11 -30.71 5.66
N LYS A 606 -11.16 -31.51 6.16
CA LYS A 606 -11.20 -32.98 6.07
C LYS A 606 -12.47 -33.59 6.66
N SER A 607 -12.83 -33.20 7.88
CA SER A 607 -14.00 -33.77 8.58
C SER A 607 -15.32 -33.43 7.89
N THR A 608 -15.46 -32.20 7.38
CA THR A 608 -16.65 -31.74 6.66
C THR A 608 -16.79 -32.46 5.33
N TYR A 609 -15.70 -32.54 4.55
CA TYR A 609 -15.68 -33.27 3.28
C TYR A 609 -16.11 -34.74 3.46
N LYS A 610 -15.63 -35.43 4.50
CA LYS A 610 -16.04 -36.82 4.78
C LYS A 610 -17.53 -36.93 5.14
N LYS A 611 -18.09 -35.97 5.89
CA LYS A 611 -19.52 -35.93 6.23
C LYS A 611 -20.40 -35.68 5.00
N GLU A 612 -20.02 -34.72 4.15
CA GLU A 612 -20.76 -34.39 2.92
C GLU A 612 -20.76 -35.54 1.92
N ASN A 613 -19.60 -36.19 1.71
CA ASN A 613 -19.53 -37.35 0.81
C ASN A 613 -20.32 -38.56 1.33
N LYS A 614 -20.33 -38.80 2.65
CA LYS A 614 -21.13 -39.89 3.24
C LYS A 614 -22.63 -39.66 3.02
N LEU A 615 -23.11 -38.43 3.19
CA LEU A 615 -24.51 -38.08 2.90
C LEU A 615 -24.86 -38.27 1.41
N LEU A 616 -23.93 -37.97 0.50
CA LEU A 616 -24.11 -38.17 -0.93
C LEU A 616 -24.13 -39.67 -1.33
N THR A 617 -23.35 -40.53 -0.67
CA THR A 617 -23.39 -41.97 -0.90
C THR A 617 -24.65 -42.61 -0.32
N ASP A 618 -25.08 -42.19 0.87
CA ASP A 618 -26.28 -42.71 1.53
C ASP A 618 -27.55 -42.31 0.75
N ASN A 619 -27.59 -41.10 0.15
CA ASN A 619 -28.69 -40.65 -0.72
C ASN A 619 -28.72 -41.28 -2.13
N LYS A 620 -27.64 -41.93 -2.57
CA LYS A 620 -27.62 -42.71 -3.82
C LYS A 620 -27.94 -44.20 -3.61
N SER A 621 -27.96 -44.63 -2.35
CA SER A 621 -28.19 -46.03 -1.93
C SER A 621 -29.64 -46.27 -1.49
N ASN A 622 -30.42 -45.20 -1.33
CA ASN A 622 -31.87 -45.18 -1.15
C ASN A 622 -32.51 -44.73 -2.46
#